data_AF-A0A2E5EUB3-F1
#
_entry.id   AF-A0A2E5EUB3-F1
#
_cell.length_a   1.000
_cell.length_b   1.000
_cell.length_c   1.000
_cell.angle_alpha   90.00
_cell.angle_beta   90.00
_cell.angle_gamma   90.00
#
_symmetry.space_group_name_H-M   'P 1'
#
loop_
_entity.id
_entity.type
_entity.pdbx_description
1 polymer ?
#
loop_
_entity_poly.entity_id
_entity_poly.type
_entity_poly.pdbx_seq_one_letter_code
_entity_poly.pdbx_strand_id
1 'polypeptide(L)'
;MSQYQLIIDQGTVTQENGFFFRATPFVISQNERQIHCSFEGNDEYEVTYVIKENGVRLLELEFSDYSPSESEFESVIKGQDLSFVLLALHHLGIASNIYDLVPSSASYQVHQDPLFDT
;
A
#
# COMPACT_ATOMS: atom_id res chain seq x y z
N MET A 1 -16.11 -5.96 13.25
CA MET A 1 -15.13 -6.81 12.52
C MET A 1 -13.74 -6.52 13.07
N SER A 2 -12.80 -7.47 13.07
CA SER A 2 -11.44 -7.20 13.55
C SER A 2 -10.64 -6.39 12.53
N GLN A 3 -9.89 -5.42 13.03
CA GLN A 3 -8.82 -4.69 12.34
C GLN A 3 -7.90 -5.62 11.53
N TYR A 4 -7.53 -5.22 10.31
CA TYR A 4 -6.52 -5.96 9.54
C TYR A 4 -5.12 -5.58 10.02
N GLN A 5 -4.27 -6.59 10.19
CA GLN A 5 -2.87 -6.42 10.54
C GLN A 5 -2.01 -7.43 9.79
N LEU A 6 -1.01 -6.93 9.06
CA LEU A 6 0.04 -7.73 8.43
C LEU A 6 1.40 -7.31 8.98
N ILE A 7 2.26 -8.27 9.33
CA ILE A 7 3.66 -8.03 9.67
C ILE A 7 4.53 -8.75 8.66
N ILE A 8 5.41 -7.98 8.02
CA ILE A 8 6.41 -8.48 7.09
C ILE A 8 7.76 -8.24 7.75
N ASP A 9 8.51 -9.29 8.02
CA ASP A 9 9.88 -9.21 8.54
C ASP A 9 10.84 -9.77 7.51
N GLN A 10 11.80 -8.94 7.08
CA GLN A 10 12.84 -9.34 6.12
C GLN A 10 12.29 -9.94 4.82
N GLY A 11 11.19 -9.36 4.30
CA GLY A 11 10.52 -9.83 3.09
C GLY A 11 9.64 -11.07 3.29
N THR A 12 9.45 -11.55 4.52
CA THR A 12 8.58 -12.69 4.82
C THR A 12 7.36 -12.25 5.63
N VAL A 13 6.17 -12.68 5.25
CA VAL A 13 4.97 -12.49 6.07
C VAL A 13 5.07 -13.36 7.33
N THR A 14 5.22 -12.74 8.49
CA THR A 14 5.32 -13.44 9.79
C THR A 14 3.99 -13.48 10.54
N GLN A 15 3.07 -12.58 10.22
CA GLN A 15 1.75 -12.52 10.85
C GLN A 15 0.75 -11.86 9.89
N GLU A 16 -0.45 -12.44 9.79
CA GLU A 16 -1.57 -11.85 9.07
C GLU A 16 -2.86 -12.13 9.85
N ASN A 17 -3.60 -11.08 10.22
CA ASN A 17 -4.85 -11.16 10.96
C ASN A 17 -5.92 -10.29 10.28
N GLY A 18 -7.17 -10.75 10.32
CA GLY A 18 -8.31 -10.00 9.79
C GLY A 18 -8.47 -10.18 8.27
N PHE A 19 -9.23 -9.27 7.66
CA PHE A 19 -9.50 -9.27 6.22
C PHE A 19 -9.13 -7.92 5.64
N PHE A 20 -8.26 -7.91 4.64
CA PHE A 20 -7.88 -6.69 3.94
C PHE A 20 -8.87 -6.37 2.83
N PHE A 21 -9.37 -5.14 2.80
CA PHE A 21 -10.22 -4.63 1.75
C PHE A 21 -9.46 -3.56 0.95
N ARG A 22 -9.31 -3.78 -0.36
CA ARG A 22 -8.45 -2.94 -1.21
C ARG A 22 -8.97 -1.51 -1.38
N ALA A 23 -10.28 -1.34 -1.34
CA ALA A 23 -10.95 -0.04 -1.46
C ALA A 23 -11.21 0.60 -0.09
N THR A 24 -10.24 0.50 0.83
CA THR A 24 -10.26 1.18 2.14
C THR A 24 -8.89 1.70 2.55
N PRO A 25 -8.83 2.76 3.37
CA PRO A 25 -7.57 3.43 3.62
C PRO A 25 -6.74 2.52 4.52
N PHE A 26 -5.44 2.54 4.34
CA PHE A 26 -4.55 1.74 5.16
C PHE A 26 -3.23 2.47 5.38
N VAL A 27 -2.54 2.07 6.42
CA VAL A 27 -1.26 2.63 6.82
C VAL A 27 -0.22 1.54 6.76
N ILE A 28 0.94 1.87 6.18
CA ILE A 28 2.14 1.03 6.27
C ILE A 28 3.14 1.75 7.16
N SER A 29 3.64 1.05 8.17
CA SER A 29 4.59 1.58 9.15
C SER A 29 5.91 0.80 9.13
N GLN A 30 7.03 1.50 9.29
CA GLN A 30 8.36 0.94 9.50
C GLN A 30 9.09 1.84 10.49
N ASN A 31 9.45 1.34 11.67
CA ASN A 31 9.98 2.16 12.77
C ASN A 31 9.07 3.36 13.07
N GLU A 32 9.59 4.59 12.97
CA GLU A 32 8.85 5.85 13.15
C GLU A 32 8.24 6.41 11.86
N ARG A 33 8.51 5.77 10.71
CA ARG A 33 7.98 6.21 9.40
C ARG A 33 6.63 5.57 9.13
N GLN A 34 5.70 6.38 8.61
CA GLN A 34 4.37 5.94 8.22
C GLN A 34 4.01 6.50 6.85
N ILE A 35 3.43 5.67 6.01
CA ILE A 35 2.73 6.11 4.81
C ILE A 35 1.24 5.83 4.93
N HIS A 36 0.45 6.78 4.45
CA HIS A 36 -1.00 6.67 4.37
C HIS A 36 -1.37 6.43 2.91
N CYS A 37 -2.14 5.37 2.69
CA CYS A 37 -2.67 5.03 1.38
C CYS A 37 -4.18 5.29 1.40
N SER A 38 -4.64 6.14 0.49
CA SER A 38 -6.06 6.44 0.29
C SER A 38 -6.45 6.21 -1.18
N PHE A 39 -7.75 6.00 -1.38
CA PHE A 39 -8.40 5.78 -2.67
C PHE A 39 -9.52 6.82 -2.76
N GLU A 40 -9.57 7.52 -3.88
CA GLU A 40 -10.62 8.48 -4.21
C GLU A 40 -11.20 8.05 -5.56
N GLY A 41 -12.49 7.69 -5.57
CA GLY A 41 -13.21 7.45 -6.81
C GLY A 41 -13.76 8.77 -7.34
N ASN A 42 -13.65 9.00 -8.65
CA ASN A 42 -14.28 10.15 -9.29
C ASN A 42 -15.61 9.76 -9.99
N ASP A 43 -16.33 10.77 -10.49
CA ASP A 43 -17.61 10.59 -11.19
C ASP A 43 -17.48 9.85 -12.54
N GLU A 44 -16.25 9.65 -13.02
CA GLU A 44 -15.91 8.96 -14.27
C GLU A 44 -15.53 7.48 -14.04
N TYR A 45 -15.76 6.94 -12.82
CA TYR A 45 -15.35 5.60 -12.38
C TYR A 45 -13.82 5.39 -12.35
N GLU A 46 -13.06 6.46 -12.39
CA GLU A 46 -11.61 6.40 -12.26
C GLU A 46 -11.26 6.36 -10.77
N VAL A 47 -10.21 5.59 -10.46
CA VAL A 47 -9.71 5.43 -9.11
C VAL A 47 -8.38 6.13 -9.00
N THR A 48 -8.30 7.11 -8.11
CA THR A 48 -7.05 7.77 -7.74
C THR A 48 -6.50 7.16 -6.46
N TYR A 49 -5.33 6.54 -6.54
CA TYR A 49 -4.56 6.10 -5.39
C TYR A 49 -3.58 7.18 -4.98
N VAL A 50 -3.61 7.57 -3.71
CA VAL A 50 -2.73 8.59 -3.16
C VAL A 50 -1.90 8.01 -2.02
N ILE A 51 -0.59 8.11 -2.13
CA ILE A 51 0.37 7.72 -1.08
C ILE A 51 0.95 9.00 -0.47
N LYS A 52 0.82 9.15 0.84
CA LYS A 52 1.34 10.31 1.59
C LYS A 52 2.29 9.85 2.69
N GLU A 53 3.42 10.55 2.86
CA GLU A 53 4.30 10.44 4.04
C GLU A 53 4.26 11.78 4.77
N ASN A 54 3.92 11.78 6.07
CA ASN A 54 3.81 13.00 6.88
C ASN A 54 2.92 14.10 6.26
N GLY A 55 1.85 13.71 5.56
CA GLY A 55 0.94 14.62 4.87
C GLY A 55 1.45 15.15 3.52
N VAL A 56 2.70 14.87 3.16
CA VAL A 56 3.27 15.19 1.84
C VAL A 56 2.89 14.10 0.85
N ARG A 57 2.33 14.48 -0.29
CA ARG A 57 1.96 13.56 -1.37
C ARG A 57 3.24 13.05 -2.05
N LEU A 58 3.49 11.75 -1.94
CA LEU A 58 4.62 11.07 -2.57
C LEU A 58 4.29 10.54 -3.95
N LEU A 59 3.08 9.99 -4.09
CA LEU A 59 2.62 9.37 -5.32
C LEU A 59 1.11 9.57 -5.47
N GLU A 60 0.70 9.80 -6.71
CA GLU A 60 -0.68 9.85 -7.14
C GLU A 60 -0.78 9.05 -8.44
N LEU A 61 -1.73 8.13 -8.48
CA LEU A 61 -1.93 7.24 -9.62
C LEU A 61 -3.40 7.20 -9.95
N GLU A 62 -3.74 7.60 -11.15
CA GLU A 62 -5.10 7.61 -11.67
C GLU A 62 -5.26 6.46 -12.66
N PHE A 63 -6.29 5.66 -12.47
CA PHE A 63 -6.60 4.56 -13.35
C PHE A 63 -8.06 4.60 -13.76
N SER A 64 -8.30 4.41 -15.05
CA SER A 64 -9.63 4.28 -15.63
C SER A 64 -10.36 2.98 -15.26
N ASP A 65 -9.68 2.07 -14.53
CA ASP A 65 -10.22 0.81 -14.01
C ASP A 65 -9.48 0.41 -12.72
N TYR A 66 -10.08 -0.42 -11.87
CA TYR A 66 -9.56 -0.87 -10.57
C TYR A 66 -8.28 -1.73 -10.63
N SER A 67 -7.72 -1.97 -11.83
CA SER A 67 -6.60 -2.90 -12.08
C SER A 67 -5.50 -2.27 -12.95
N PRO A 68 -4.63 -1.45 -12.35
CA PRO A 68 -3.47 -0.89 -13.05
C PRO A 68 -2.42 -1.91 -13.50
N SER A 69 -1.63 -1.56 -14.52
CA SER A 69 -0.64 -2.45 -15.13
C SER A 69 0.78 -2.27 -14.56
N GLU A 70 1.48 -3.38 -14.29
CA GLU A 70 2.82 -3.40 -13.67
C GLU A 70 3.88 -2.57 -14.44
N SER A 71 3.75 -2.47 -15.77
CA SER A 71 4.70 -1.77 -16.64
C SER A 71 4.72 -0.25 -16.46
N GLU A 72 3.63 0.35 -15.99
CA GLU A 72 3.55 1.80 -15.79
C GLU A 72 4.41 2.25 -14.59
N PHE A 73 4.74 1.32 -13.68
CA PHE A 73 5.42 1.59 -12.42
C PHE A 73 6.94 1.64 -12.52
N GLU A 74 7.55 0.78 -13.33
CA GLU A 74 9.02 0.67 -13.43
C GLU A 74 9.69 2.00 -13.81
N SER A 75 8.96 2.88 -14.51
CA SER A 75 9.46 4.19 -14.95
C SER A 75 9.52 5.26 -13.84
N VAL A 76 8.67 5.14 -12.82
CA VAL A 76 8.52 6.13 -11.73
C VAL A 76 9.50 5.87 -10.58
N ILE A 77 10.04 4.64 -10.49
CA ILE A 77 10.68 4.08 -9.27
C ILE A 77 12.20 4.36 -9.16
N LYS A 78 12.83 5.08 -10.09
CA LYS A 78 14.29 5.30 -10.03
C LYS A 78 14.70 6.35 -8.98
N GLY A 79 15.19 5.88 -7.82
CA GLY A 79 16.14 6.63 -6.98
C GLY A 79 15.73 6.95 -5.53
N GLN A 80 14.65 6.37 -4.99
CA GLN A 80 14.25 6.55 -3.59
C GLN A 80 14.01 5.21 -2.88
N ASP A 81 14.07 5.20 -1.55
CA ASP A 81 13.66 4.06 -0.70
C ASP A 81 12.13 3.91 -0.80
N LEU A 82 11.70 3.18 -1.83
CA LEU A 82 10.31 3.03 -2.26
C LEU A 82 9.69 1.72 -1.75
N SER A 83 10.31 1.04 -0.80
CA SER A 83 9.75 -0.20 -0.23
C SER A 83 8.34 0.01 0.30
N PHE A 84 8.07 1.17 0.91
CA PHE A 84 6.73 1.59 1.31
C PHE A 84 5.76 1.74 0.13
N VAL A 85 6.19 2.40 -0.94
CA VAL A 85 5.37 2.61 -2.15
C VAL A 85 5.06 1.28 -2.82
N LEU A 86 6.07 0.41 -2.98
CA LEU A 86 5.86 -0.94 -3.51
C LEU A 86 4.85 -1.68 -2.64
N LEU A 87 5.05 -1.74 -1.31
CA LEU A 87 4.14 -2.39 -0.38
C LEU A 87 2.69 -1.90 -0.50
N ALA A 88 2.50 -0.59 -0.68
CA ALA A 88 1.19 -0.01 -0.95
C ALA A 88 0.59 -0.56 -2.24
N LEU A 89 1.34 -0.53 -3.34
CA LEU A 89 0.89 -1.02 -4.64
C LEU A 89 0.52 -2.51 -4.61
N HIS A 90 1.28 -3.34 -3.90
CA HIS A 90 0.93 -4.75 -3.76
C HIS A 90 -0.39 -4.97 -3.03
N HIS A 91 -0.63 -4.23 -1.94
CA HIS A 91 -1.89 -4.33 -1.21
C HIS A 91 -3.06 -3.83 -2.04
N LEU A 92 -2.82 -2.83 -2.88
CA LEU A 92 -3.79 -2.37 -3.87
C LEU A 92 -4.01 -3.39 -5.01
N GLY A 93 -3.24 -4.47 -5.08
CA GLY A 93 -3.34 -5.50 -6.11
C GLY A 93 -2.71 -5.11 -7.45
N ILE A 94 -1.86 -4.09 -7.42
CA ILE A 94 -1.26 -3.42 -8.58
C ILE A 94 0.08 -4.07 -8.96
N ALA A 95 0.85 -4.45 -7.94
CA ALA A 95 2.17 -5.07 -8.11
C ALA A 95 2.17 -6.48 -7.52
N SER A 96 2.79 -7.43 -8.22
CA SER A 96 2.91 -8.82 -7.77
C SER A 96 4.31 -9.10 -7.19
N ASN A 97 4.38 -9.98 -6.19
CA ASN A 97 5.65 -10.52 -5.63
C ASN A 97 6.74 -9.49 -5.32
N ILE A 98 6.38 -8.42 -4.61
CA ILE A 98 7.33 -7.37 -4.25
C ILE A 98 8.04 -7.60 -2.90
N TYR A 99 7.64 -8.63 -2.13
CA TYR A 99 8.22 -8.84 -0.81
C TYR A 99 9.72 -9.16 -0.88
N ASP A 100 10.17 -9.76 -1.99
CA ASP A 100 11.60 -10.00 -2.27
C ASP A 100 12.37 -8.70 -2.57
N LEU A 101 11.66 -7.61 -2.89
CA LEU A 101 12.22 -6.27 -3.10
C LEU A 101 12.26 -5.44 -1.80
N VAL A 102 11.65 -5.96 -0.74
CA VAL A 102 11.72 -5.35 0.58
C VAL A 102 13.11 -5.61 1.17
N PRO A 103 13.80 -4.58 1.70
CA PRO A 103 15.12 -4.75 2.29
C PRO A 103 15.10 -5.84 3.37
N SER A 104 16.05 -6.78 3.29
CA SER A 104 16.17 -7.91 4.23
C SER A 104 16.49 -7.49 5.68
N SER A 105 16.73 -6.21 5.94
CA SER A 105 16.93 -5.65 7.28
C SER A 105 15.71 -4.94 7.84
N ALA A 106 14.57 -4.93 7.12
CA ALA A 106 13.42 -4.12 7.45
C ALA A 106 12.20 -4.95 7.86
N SER A 107 11.44 -4.41 8.81
CA SER A 107 10.15 -4.94 9.23
C SER A 107 9.05 -3.90 9.01
N TYR A 108 7.98 -4.30 8.33
CA TYR A 108 6.84 -3.45 7.98
C TYR A 108 5.57 -3.97 8.64
N GLN A 109 4.70 -3.04 9.03
CA GLN A 109 3.38 -3.34 9.53
C GLN A 109 2.34 -2.66 8.65
N VAL A 110 1.39 -3.44 8.13
CA VAL A 110 0.23 -2.91 7.41
C VAL A 110 -0.97 -2.98 8.33
N HIS A 111 -1.69 -1.88 8.42
CA HIS A 111 -2.84 -1.70 9.29
C HIS A 111 -4.00 -1.09 8.52
N GLN A 112 -5.20 -1.66 8.68
CA GLN A 112 -6.44 -1.10 8.14
C GLN A 112 -7.57 -1.21 9.19
N ASP A 113 -8.21 -0.07 9.45
CA ASP A 113 -9.34 0.02 10.36
C ASP A 113 -10.57 -0.70 9.80
N PRO A 114 -11.45 -1.23 10.66
CA PRO A 114 -12.66 -1.90 10.22
C PRO A 114 -13.58 -0.96 9.42
N LEU A 115 -14.14 -1.49 8.34
CA LEU A 115 -15.08 -0.78 7.44
C LEU A 115 -16.36 -0.27 8.13
N PHE A 116 -16.78 -0.95 9.18
CA PHE A 116 -18.00 -0.66 9.91
C PHE A 116 -17.70 -0.71 11.40
N ASP A 117 -18.01 0.39 12.09
CA ASP A 117 -18.07 0.42 13.55
C ASP A 117 -19.22 -0.50 13.99
N THR A 118 -18.88 -1.60 14.65
CA THR A 118 -19.83 -2.47 15.36
C THR A 118 -19.92 -2.08 16.81
#